data_AF-A0A7C2TNC7-F1
#
_entry.id   AF-A0A7C2TNC7-F1
#
_cell.length_a   1.000
_cell.length_b   1.000
_cell.length_c   1.000
_cell.angle_alpha   90.00
_cell.angle_beta   90.00
_cell.angle_gamma   90.00
#
_symmetry.space_group_name_H-M   'P 1'
#
loop_
_entity.id
_entity.type
_entity.pdbx_description
1 polymer ?
#
loop_
_entity_poly.entity_id
_entity_poly.type
_entity_poly.pdbx_seq_one_letter_code
_entity_poly.pdbx_strand_id
1 'polypeptide(L)'
;MTSKNKKSHYLRVGFSLKREIFFVAIGSIIGGFTMHLPRILLDITTETQYLVTLLVMARVVGSGSPEVGFGLHMLVATIVGIVTGIFLHKVIKFNISKIKNGLIYGIFAGVVVFAVFAIPVSQIFLGPNMAELITELDPEMTFLEASELVNQNFVSNLIDLFFMHIIWGLTIGVLASILTRKAGANYRCHICDIEFSKISTYEKHVENVHENPSPSLNRILILGGGYGGVGVLKQLQEAFQSDPEVSISLVSQDNFFLHTPLLPEMATGMLASRHIATPIRAFCKRARYYQAKVEQIDLNNNKVTITRTLDNQKRDLEYDYLVTALGGKTNFFGNKNIEKYALTIKTLGDAITLRNHIISILESADQEEDPDVLSKLLTFVVVGGGFSGVETVGEINDFVRESAEKFYRNIDVEKIRIVLVSAGEKILPEIGDLGEYAVKSLTNSGVEIIKNTKLVDAEAEHVVLDNGMKIPCGTLIWAGGVTVDPVISNLDTEHSPRGNVVVNKFLKLKNHPNVFALGDCASITDERTGKPYPPTAQHAVREAKIVSENIISSVRNENSQKAFVYQSKGSMAKIGKRNGVALLMGNKIHGFAAWFLWRQYYLFTLPTTEKKFRVAIDWFADLFFPRDITILSGVK
;
A
#
# COMPACT_ATOMS: atom_id res chain seq x y z
N MET A 1 -14.67 22.79 38.89
CA MET A 1 -14.72 21.55 38.05
C MET A 1 -13.54 20.67 38.43
N THR A 2 -13.80 19.47 38.94
CA THR A 2 -12.75 18.53 39.41
C THR A 2 -11.87 18.06 38.25
N SER A 3 -10.60 17.69 38.51
CA SER A 3 -9.63 17.29 37.45
C SER A 3 -10.11 16.13 36.56
N LYS A 4 -11.00 15.27 37.08
CA LYS A 4 -11.70 14.22 36.31
C LYS A 4 -12.57 14.76 35.17
N ASN A 5 -13.18 15.95 35.32
CA ASN A 5 -14.01 16.57 34.28
C ASN A 5 -13.20 17.28 33.18
N LYS A 6 -11.92 17.62 33.40
CA LYS A 6 -11.05 18.13 32.33
C LYS A 6 -10.58 17.00 31.41
N LYS A 7 -10.25 15.82 31.95
CA LYS A 7 -9.76 14.67 31.18
C LYS A 7 -10.77 14.13 30.16
N SER A 8 -12.08 14.20 30.44
CA SER A 8 -13.12 13.77 29.50
C SER A 8 -13.24 14.71 28.29
N HIS A 9 -12.86 15.98 28.43
CA HIS A 9 -12.85 16.95 27.34
C HIS A 9 -11.83 16.55 26.26
N TYR A 10 -10.81 15.76 26.63
CA TYR A 10 -9.72 15.42 25.74
C TYR A 10 -9.89 14.15 24.90
N LEU A 11 -10.87 13.30 25.23
CA LEU A 11 -10.84 11.88 24.86
C LEU A 11 -11.89 11.52 23.81
N ARG A 12 -11.45 10.88 22.73
CA ARG A 12 -12.32 10.06 21.87
C ARG A 12 -11.96 8.59 22.04
N VAL A 13 -12.93 7.76 22.44
CA VAL A 13 -12.75 6.31 22.49
C VAL A 13 -13.20 5.72 21.16
N GLY A 14 -12.28 5.06 20.47
CA GLY A 14 -12.52 4.31 19.25
C GLY A 14 -12.24 2.82 19.46
N PHE A 15 -12.65 2.00 18.50
CA PHE A 15 -12.36 0.56 18.48
C PHE A 15 -11.76 0.19 17.12
N SER A 16 -10.77 -0.71 17.12
CA SER A 16 -10.11 -1.14 15.88
C SER A 16 -10.97 -2.15 15.13
N LEU A 17 -11.37 -1.82 13.89
CA LEU A 17 -12.11 -2.71 12.99
C LEU A 17 -11.49 -4.11 12.87
N LYS A 18 -10.16 -4.18 12.72
CA LYS A 18 -9.46 -5.47 12.63
C LYS A 18 -9.62 -6.31 13.88
N ARG A 19 -9.63 -5.66 15.06
CA ARG A 19 -9.83 -6.36 16.35
C ARG A 19 -11.28 -6.75 16.53
N GLU A 20 -12.24 -5.89 16.16
CA GLU A 20 -13.67 -6.21 16.22
C GLU A 20 -14.01 -7.41 15.34
N ILE A 21 -13.60 -7.42 14.07
CA ILE A 21 -13.81 -8.58 13.17
C ILE A 21 -13.13 -9.84 13.72
N PHE A 22 -11.91 -9.70 14.25
CA PHE A 22 -11.20 -10.83 14.85
C PHE A 22 -11.93 -11.39 16.09
N PHE A 23 -12.45 -10.53 16.96
CA PHE A 23 -13.22 -10.95 18.13
C PHE A 23 -14.58 -11.53 17.76
N VAL A 24 -15.21 -11.03 16.70
CA VAL A 24 -16.40 -11.64 16.10
C VAL A 24 -16.07 -13.03 15.57
N ALA A 25 -14.97 -13.19 14.82
CA ALA A 25 -14.55 -14.50 14.31
C ALA A 25 -14.26 -15.50 15.44
N ILE A 26 -13.56 -15.08 16.49
CA ILE A 26 -13.37 -15.89 17.71
C ILE A 26 -14.71 -16.24 18.34
N GLY A 27 -15.60 -15.26 18.48
CA GLY A 27 -16.96 -15.47 18.98
C GLY A 27 -17.73 -16.48 18.15
N SER A 28 -17.56 -16.50 16.83
CA SER A 28 -18.22 -17.43 15.90
C SER A 28 -17.67 -18.84 15.99
N ILE A 29 -16.37 -18.99 16.20
CA ILE A 29 -15.74 -20.28 16.48
C ILE A 29 -16.27 -20.82 17.82
N ILE A 30 -16.15 -20.05 18.91
CA ILE A 30 -16.64 -20.49 20.23
C ILE A 30 -18.15 -20.77 20.18
N GLY A 31 -18.91 -19.90 19.50
CA GLY A 31 -20.32 -20.10 19.23
C GLY A 31 -20.60 -21.44 18.55
N GLY A 32 -19.83 -21.77 17.50
CA GLY A 32 -19.95 -23.05 16.79
C GLY A 32 -19.73 -24.26 17.70
N PHE A 33 -18.74 -24.20 18.59
CA PHE A 33 -18.55 -25.22 19.62
C PHE A 33 -19.72 -25.28 20.61
N THR A 34 -20.20 -24.14 21.12
CA THR A 34 -21.32 -24.10 22.07
C THR A 34 -22.64 -24.58 21.47
N MET A 35 -22.80 -24.48 20.15
CA MET A 35 -23.95 -25.01 19.43
C MET A 35 -23.95 -26.54 19.46
N HIS A 36 -22.78 -27.16 19.40
CA HIS A 36 -22.68 -28.61 19.30
C HIS A 36 -22.49 -29.29 20.65
N LEU A 37 -21.97 -28.57 21.64
CA LEU A 37 -21.64 -29.11 22.97
C LEU A 37 -22.83 -29.73 23.72
N PRO A 38 -24.04 -29.13 23.81
CA PRO A 38 -25.17 -29.74 24.50
C PRO A 38 -25.63 -31.04 23.85
N ARG A 39 -25.59 -31.11 22.51
CA ARG A 39 -26.00 -32.31 21.76
C ARG A 39 -24.95 -33.41 21.80
N ILE A 40 -23.66 -33.08 21.72
CA ILE A 40 -22.57 -34.03 21.91
C ILE A 40 -22.63 -34.64 23.32
N LEU A 41 -22.94 -33.84 24.35
CA LEU A 41 -23.09 -34.32 25.73
C LEU A 41 -24.35 -35.19 25.93
N LEU A 42 -25.45 -34.86 25.26
CA LEU A 42 -26.68 -35.68 25.28
C LEU A 42 -26.48 -37.01 24.51
N ASP A 43 -25.76 -36.99 23.39
CA ASP A 43 -25.47 -38.18 22.57
C ASP A 43 -24.64 -39.24 23.30
N ILE A 44 -23.78 -38.84 24.25
CA ILE A 44 -23.04 -39.76 25.13
C ILE A 44 -24.00 -40.59 26.01
N THR A 45 -25.25 -40.13 26.19
CA THR A 45 -26.25 -40.76 27.07
C THR A 45 -27.40 -41.45 26.36
N THR A 46 -27.65 -41.19 25.06
CA THR A 46 -28.88 -41.66 24.37
C THR A 46 -28.70 -42.31 22.99
N GLU A 47 -27.47 -42.59 22.54
CA GLU A 47 -27.16 -43.25 21.25
C GLU A 47 -28.08 -42.89 20.06
N THR A 48 -27.78 -41.74 19.43
CA THR A 48 -28.02 -41.33 18.02
C THR A 48 -28.94 -40.12 17.75
N GLN A 49 -28.35 -39.12 17.06
CA GLN A 49 -28.90 -38.38 15.90
C GLN A 49 -27.90 -37.35 15.32
N TYR A 50 -26.90 -36.90 16.09
CA TYR A 50 -26.08 -35.75 15.69
C TYR A 50 -24.79 -36.09 14.92
N LEU A 51 -24.12 -37.21 15.22
CA LEU A 51 -23.01 -37.76 14.40
C LEU A 51 -23.42 -37.96 12.93
N VAL A 52 -24.67 -38.35 12.70
CA VAL A 52 -25.27 -38.53 11.38
C VAL A 52 -25.35 -37.22 10.60
N THR A 53 -25.69 -36.11 11.25
CA THR A 53 -25.71 -34.78 10.61
C THR A 53 -24.31 -34.34 10.19
N LEU A 54 -23.29 -34.58 11.04
CA LEU A 54 -21.90 -34.29 10.71
C LEU A 54 -21.37 -35.20 9.60
N LEU A 55 -21.74 -36.47 9.60
CA LEU A 55 -21.42 -37.41 8.52
C LEU A 55 -22.02 -36.96 7.18
N VAL A 56 -23.28 -36.52 7.18
CA VAL A 56 -23.96 -35.98 6.00
C VAL A 56 -23.29 -34.69 5.51
N MET A 57 -22.86 -33.80 6.41
CA MET A 57 -22.06 -32.63 6.02
C MET A 57 -20.72 -33.01 5.40
N ALA A 58 -20.06 -34.07 5.89
CA ALA A 58 -18.80 -34.55 5.35
C ALA A 58 -18.97 -35.12 3.93
N ARG A 59 -20.11 -35.78 3.65
CA ARG A 59 -20.42 -36.34 2.32
C ARG A 59 -20.55 -35.28 1.24
N VAL A 60 -20.99 -34.06 1.57
CA VAL A 60 -21.04 -32.92 0.64
C VAL A 60 -19.66 -32.65 0.00
N VAL A 61 -18.57 -32.97 0.69
CA VAL A 61 -17.19 -32.84 0.19
C VAL A 61 -16.52 -34.20 -0.10
N GLY A 62 -17.31 -35.26 -0.22
CA GLY A 62 -16.84 -36.61 -0.54
C GLY A 62 -16.14 -37.35 0.61
N SER A 63 -16.39 -36.99 1.87
CA SER A 63 -15.79 -37.62 3.04
C SER A 63 -16.80 -38.41 3.88
N GLY A 64 -16.36 -39.55 4.42
CA GLY A 64 -17.13 -40.37 5.38
C GLY A 64 -16.77 -40.14 6.84
N SER A 65 -16.03 -39.07 7.17
CA SER A 65 -15.58 -38.78 8.53
C SER A 65 -16.41 -37.65 9.16
N PRO A 66 -17.10 -37.89 10.29
CA PRO A 66 -17.83 -36.85 11.01
C PRO A 66 -16.94 -35.66 11.43
N GLU A 67 -15.65 -35.90 11.67
CA GLU A 67 -14.65 -34.87 11.96
C GLU A 67 -14.49 -33.88 10.80
N VAL A 68 -14.56 -34.36 9.55
CA VAL A 68 -14.53 -33.51 8.36
C VAL A 68 -15.79 -32.64 8.26
N GLY A 69 -16.96 -33.20 8.56
CA GLY A 69 -18.21 -32.44 8.60
C GLY A 69 -18.22 -31.37 9.70
N PHE A 70 -17.67 -31.70 10.88
CA PHE A 70 -17.45 -30.73 11.95
C PHE A 70 -16.49 -29.62 11.50
N GLY A 71 -15.37 -29.97 10.88
CA GLY A 71 -14.41 -29.03 10.33
C GLY A 71 -15.03 -28.08 9.30
N LEU A 72 -15.84 -28.61 8.37
CA LEU A 72 -16.57 -27.82 7.37
C LEU A 72 -17.55 -26.85 8.03
N HIS A 73 -18.31 -27.32 9.02
CA HIS A 73 -19.22 -26.47 9.78
C HIS A 73 -18.50 -25.32 10.50
N MET A 74 -17.37 -25.61 11.15
CA MET A 74 -16.56 -24.61 11.84
C MET A 74 -15.94 -23.59 10.88
N LEU A 75 -15.51 -24.03 9.68
CA LEU A 75 -15.02 -23.15 8.62
C LEU A 75 -16.11 -22.19 8.15
N VAL A 76 -17.30 -22.69 7.86
CA VAL A 76 -18.46 -21.88 7.46
C VAL A 76 -18.82 -20.89 8.55
N ALA A 77 -18.94 -21.33 9.80
CA ALA A 77 -19.26 -20.46 10.93
C ALA A 77 -18.23 -19.31 11.07
N THR A 78 -16.95 -19.59 10.81
CA THR A 78 -15.88 -18.59 10.81
C THR A 78 -16.01 -17.59 9.65
N ILE A 79 -16.22 -18.08 8.42
CA ILE A 79 -16.39 -17.23 7.24
C ILE A 79 -17.60 -16.30 7.41
N VAL A 80 -18.73 -16.88 7.82
CA VAL A 80 -19.97 -16.15 8.06
C VAL A 80 -19.78 -15.12 9.17
N GLY A 81 -19.13 -15.48 10.28
CA GLY A 81 -18.76 -14.53 11.34
C GLY A 81 -17.95 -13.36 10.83
N ILE A 82 -16.92 -13.61 10.01
CA ILE A 82 -16.08 -12.57 9.40
C ILE A 82 -16.91 -11.66 8.49
N VAL A 83 -17.73 -12.24 7.59
CA VAL A 83 -18.55 -11.50 6.64
C VAL A 83 -19.58 -10.64 7.37
N THR A 84 -20.31 -11.20 8.32
CA THR A 84 -21.30 -10.49 9.14
C THR A 84 -20.64 -9.38 9.96
N GLY A 85 -19.46 -9.63 10.55
CA GLY A 85 -18.68 -8.61 11.25
C GLY A 85 -18.23 -7.46 10.34
N ILE A 86 -17.76 -7.75 9.12
CA ILE A 86 -17.39 -6.74 8.12
C ILE A 86 -18.61 -5.93 7.68
N PHE A 87 -19.69 -6.61 7.31
CA PHE A 87 -20.93 -5.99 6.82
C PHE A 87 -21.50 -5.04 7.85
N LEU A 88 -21.67 -5.51 9.09
CA LEU A 88 -22.27 -4.69 10.14
C LEU A 88 -21.39 -3.51 10.50
N HIS A 89 -20.08 -3.66 10.69
CA HIS A 89 -19.24 -2.50 10.97
C HIS A 89 -19.29 -1.43 9.86
N LYS A 90 -19.35 -1.85 8.59
CA LYS A 90 -19.36 -0.92 7.44
C LYS A 90 -20.72 -0.27 7.19
N VAL A 91 -21.81 -1.00 7.38
CA VAL A 91 -23.17 -0.57 6.99
C VAL A 91 -23.93 -0.01 8.19
N ILE A 92 -23.84 -0.66 9.34
CA ILE A 92 -24.60 -0.33 10.53
C ILE A 92 -23.60 -0.08 11.66
N LYS A 93 -23.10 1.16 11.81
CA LYS A 93 -22.07 1.56 12.79
C LYS A 93 -22.46 1.23 14.25
N PHE A 94 -22.48 -0.05 14.60
CA PHE A 94 -22.84 -0.58 15.89
C PHE A 94 -21.57 -0.74 16.70
N ASN A 95 -21.46 0.02 17.79
CA ASN A 95 -20.37 -0.17 18.74
C ASN A 95 -20.64 -1.45 19.55
N ILE A 96 -20.02 -2.57 19.14
CA ILE A 96 -20.20 -3.90 19.74
C ILE A 96 -19.62 -3.95 21.17
N SER A 97 -18.78 -3.00 21.60
CA SER A 97 -18.27 -2.96 22.99
C SER A 97 -19.36 -2.78 24.06
N LYS A 98 -20.56 -2.34 23.68
CA LYS A 98 -21.73 -2.30 24.55
C LYS A 98 -22.45 -3.65 24.47
N ILE A 99 -22.59 -4.35 25.60
CA ILE A 99 -23.25 -5.66 25.68
C ILE A 99 -24.65 -5.64 25.02
N LYS A 100 -25.45 -4.59 25.22
CA LYS A 100 -26.76 -4.44 24.55
C LYS A 100 -26.65 -4.47 23.03
N ASN A 101 -25.65 -3.80 22.46
CA ASN A 101 -25.40 -3.79 21.02
C ASN A 101 -24.87 -5.15 20.55
N GLY A 102 -24.03 -5.80 21.34
CA GLY A 102 -23.62 -7.17 21.11
C GLY A 102 -24.77 -8.15 21.05
N LEU A 103 -25.74 -8.05 21.95
CA LEU A 103 -26.93 -8.90 21.95
C LEU A 103 -27.79 -8.67 20.70
N ILE A 104 -28.04 -7.41 20.32
CA ILE A 104 -28.76 -7.07 19.08
C ILE A 104 -28.02 -7.63 17.86
N TYR A 105 -26.70 -7.42 17.82
CA TYR A 105 -25.81 -7.98 16.81
C TYR A 105 -25.95 -9.50 16.74
N GLY A 106 -25.92 -10.16 17.89
CA GLY A 106 -25.95 -11.61 18.00
C GLY A 106 -27.26 -12.18 17.48
N ILE A 107 -28.39 -11.60 17.87
CA ILE A 107 -29.72 -12.00 17.39
C ILE A 107 -29.80 -11.82 15.88
N PHE A 108 -29.41 -10.65 15.36
CA PHE A 108 -29.43 -10.38 13.92
C PHE A 108 -28.55 -11.37 13.14
N ALA A 109 -27.32 -11.63 13.61
CA ALA A 109 -26.42 -12.59 13.01
C ALA A 109 -27.04 -14.00 13.01
N GLY A 110 -27.58 -14.46 14.14
CA GLY A 110 -28.24 -15.76 14.24
C GLY A 110 -29.41 -15.92 13.27
N VAL A 111 -30.28 -14.90 13.19
CA VAL A 111 -31.45 -14.89 12.27
C VAL A 111 -31.01 -14.91 10.82
N VAL A 112 -30.06 -14.06 10.43
CA VAL A 112 -29.58 -13.98 9.04
C VAL A 112 -28.92 -15.28 8.62
N VAL A 113 -28.08 -15.87 9.47
CA VAL A 113 -27.43 -17.14 9.16
C VAL A 113 -28.44 -18.26 9.06
N PHE A 114 -29.43 -18.30 9.96
CA PHE A 114 -30.51 -19.26 9.86
C PHE A 114 -31.27 -19.13 8.53
N ALA A 115 -31.74 -17.92 8.20
CA ALA A 115 -32.60 -17.69 7.05
C ALA A 115 -31.87 -17.82 5.70
N VAL A 116 -30.67 -17.27 5.59
CA VAL A 116 -29.92 -17.17 4.33
C VAL A 116 -29.03 -18.38 4.09
N PHE A 117 -28.63 -19.07 5.16
CA PHE A 117 -27.66 -20.17 5.05
C PHE A 117 -28.24 -21.51 5.55
N ALA A 118 -28.74 -21.58 6.78
CA ALA A 118 -29.16 -22.85 7.37
C ALA A 118 -30.38 -23.46 6.66
N ILE A 119 -31.39 -22.65 6.30
CA ILE A 119 -32.58 -23.12 5.56
C ILE A 119 -32.19 -23.67 4.18
N PRO A 120 -31.51 -22.91 3.28
CA PRO A 120 -31.13 -23.45 1.98
C PRO A 120 -30.22 -24.67 2.08
N VAL A 121 -29.25 -24.67 3.01
CA VAL A 121 -28.34 -25.81 3.17
C VAL A 121 -29.08 -27.06 3.64
N SER A 122 -30.01 -26.90 4.59
CA SER A 122 -30.84 -28.01 5.07
C SER A 122 -31.70 -28.61 3.96
N GLN A 123 -32.26 -27.78 3.08
CA GLN A 123 -33.16 -28.25 2.02
C GLN A 123 -32.41 -28.81 0.80
N ILE A 124 -31.39 -28.10 0.33
CA ILE A 124 -30.73 -28.40 -0.95
C ILE A 124 -29.70 -29.52 -0.79
N PHE A 125 -28.98 -29.53 0.34
CA PHE A 125 -27.84 -30.44 0.52
C PHE A 125 -28.12 -31.50 1.59
N LEU A 126 -28.52 -31.11 2.81
CA LEU A 126 -28.62 -32.07 3.90
C LEU A 126 -29.81 -33.02 3.73
N GLY A 127 -30.97 -32.54 3.28
CA GLY A 127 -32.17 -33.37 3.08
C GLY A 127 -31.94 -34.57 2.15
N PRO A 128 -31.49 -34.35 0.90
CA PRO A 128 -31.22 -35.44 -0.04
C PRO A 128 -30.15 -36.43 0.45
N ASN A 129 -29.05 -35.92 1.01
CA ASN A 129 -27.96 -36.78 1.53
C ASN A 129 -28.39 -37.56 2.78
N MET A 130 -29.33 -37.03 3.57
CA MET A 130 -29.91 -37.73 4.71
C MET A 130 -30.80 -38.88 4.24
N ALA A 131 -31.63 -38.67 3.22
CA ALA A 131 -32.46 -39.73 2.64
C ALA A 131 -31.60 -40.84 2.03
N GLU A 132 -30.51 -40.48 1.33
CA GLU A 132 -29.55 -41.45 0.77
C GLU A 132 -28.88 -42.29 1.86
N LEU A 133 -28.42 -41.64 2.94
CA LEU A 133 -27.83 -42.36 4.08
C LEU A 133 -28.85 -43.28 4.78
N ILE A 134 -30.11 -42.86 4.92
CA ILE A 134 -31.16 -43.71 5.50
C ILE A 134 -31.39 -44.95 4.63
N THR A 135 -31.47 -44.79 3.30
CA THR A 135 -31.60 -45.92 2.36
C THR A 135 -30.37 -46.84 2.36
N GLU A 136 -29.17 -46.33 2.64
CA GLU A 136 -27.97 -47.17 2.83
C GLU A 136 -28.01 -47.97 4.14
N LEU A 137 -28.55 -47.38 5.21
CA LEU A 137 -28.64 -48.01 6.53
C LEU A 137 -29.81 -49.00 6.63
N ASP A 138 -30.88 -48.74 5.87
CA ASP A 138 -32.06 -49.61 5.76
C ASP A 138 -32.35 -49.89 4.27
N PRO A 139 -31.77 -50.96 3.71
CA PRO A 139 -31.95 -51.33 2.30
C PRO A 139 -33.38 -51.73 1.91
N GLU A 140 -34.27 -51.97 2.90
CA GLU A 140 -35.68 -52.26 2.65
C GLU A 140 -36.50 -50.98 2.41
N MET A 141 -35.97 -49.81 2.76
CA MET A 141 -36.63 -48.52 2.61
C MET A 141 -36.28 -47.87 1.26
N THR A 142 -37.30 -47.51 0.47
CA THR A 142 -37.07 -46.78 -0.78
C THR A 142 -36.60 -45.35 -0.51
N PHE A 143 -35.86 -44.76 -1.45
CA PHE A 143 -35.45 -43.35 -1.34
C PHE A 143 -36.64 -42.40 -1.18
N LEU A 144 -37.80 -42.73 -1.77
CA LEU A 144 -39.01 -41.92 -1.65
C LEU A 144 -39.56 -41.97 -0.22
N GLU A 145 -39.62 -43.15 0.40
CA GLU A 145 -40.04 -43.32 1.80
C GLU A 145 -39.05 -42.65 2.76
N ALA A 146 -37.75 -42.78 2.52
CA ALA A 146 -36.71 -42.09 3.29
C ALA A 146 -36.83 -40.57 3.17
N SER A 147 -37.11 -40.06 1.98
CA SER A 147 -37.34 -38.63 1.73
C SER A 147 -38.61 -38.11 2.41
N GLU A 148 -39.71 -38.88 2.42
CA GLU A 148 -40.92 -38.54 3.17
C GLU A 148 -40.67 -38.49 4.68
N LEU A 149 -39.91 -39.45 5.22
CA LEU A 149 -39.53 -39.47 6.64
C LEU A 149 -38.69 -38.25 7.04
N VAL A 150 -37.73 -37.86 6.19
CA VAL A 150 -36.92 -36.64 6.38
C VAL A 150 -37.81 -35.39 6.34
N ASN A 151 -38.77 -35.34 5.41
CA ASN A 151 -39.68 -34.20 5.26
C ASN A 151 -40.70 -34.09 6.42
N GLN A 152 -41.18 -35.20 6.98
CA GLN A 152 -42.11 -35.18 8.11
C GLN A 152 -41.50 -34.49 9.35
N ASN A 153 -40.21 -34.71 9.60
CA ASN A 153 -39.49 -34.11 10.73
C ASN A 153 -38.91 -32.72 10.42
N PHE A 154 -39.07 -32.22 9.19
CA PHE A 154 -38.41 -31.02 8.71
C PHE A 154 -38.75 -29.77 9.54
N VAL A 155 -40.03 -29.56 9.88
CA VAL A 155 -40.47 -28.38 10.64
C VAL A 155 -39.91 -28.38 12.06
N SER A 156 -39.93 -29.53 12.74
CA SER A 156 -39.36 -29.68 14.08
C SER A 156 -37.85 -29.41 14.06
N ASN A 157 -37.15 -30.00 13.09
CA ASN A 157 -35.71 -29.80 12.90
C ASN A 157 -35.36 -28.33 12.59
N LEU A 158 -36.20 -27.63 11.82
CA LEU A 158 -36.03 -26.20 11.53
C LEU A 158 -36.19 -25.32 12.78
N ILE A 159 -37.16 -25.61 13.65
CA ILE A 159 -37.38 -24.87 14.90
C ILE A 159 -36.16 -25.03 15.81
N ASP A 160 -35.68 -26.26 15.96
CA ASP A 160 -34.46 -26.56 16.68
C ASP A 160 -33.26 -25.82 16.10
N LEU A 161 -33.07 -25.92 14.78
CA LEU A 161 -31.98 -25.26 14.06
C LEU A 161 -32.04 -23.74 14.24
N PHE A 162 -33.23 -23.14 14.27
CA PHE A 162 -33.43 -21.72 14.56
C PHE A 162 -32.92 -21.37 15.96
N PHE A 163 -33.35 -22.08 17.00
CA PHE A 163 -32.90 -21.81 18.36
C PHE A 163 -31.39 -21.99 18.52
N MET A 164 -30.81 -23.01 17.89
CA MET A 164 -29.36 -23.24 17.89
C MET A 164 -28.60 -22.07 17.25
N HIS A 165 -29.08 -21.54 16.13
CA HIS A 165 -28.46 -20.38 15.48
C HIS A 165 -28.68 -19.07 16.25
N ILE A 166 -29.78 -18.93 16.99
CA ILE A 166 -29.98 -17.81 17.92
C ILE A 166 -29.00 -17.88 19.09
N ILE A 167 -28.82 -19.06 19.70
CA ILE A 167 -27.82 -19.28 20.77
C ILE A 167 -26.41 -18.98 20.25
N TRP A 168 -26.07 -19.51 19.08
CA TRP A 168 -24.81 -19.21 18.39
C TRP A 168 -24.61 -17.70 18.21
N GLY A 169 -25.62 -17.02 17.67
CA GLY A 169 -25.62 -15.58 17.47
C GLY A 169 -25.40 -14.80 18.77
N LEU A 170 -26.16 -15.11 19.82
CA LEU A 170 -26.03 -14.50 21.14
C LEU A 170 -24.64 -14.71 21.74
N THR A 171 -24.08 -15.92 21.63
CA THR A 171 -22.73 -16.25 22.08
C THR A 171 -21.69 -15.39 21.38
N ILE A 172 -21.78 -15.23 20.05
CA ILE A 172 -20.91 -14.31 19.29
C ILE A 172 -21.04 -12.90 19.82
N GLY A 173 -22.29 -12.41 19.94
CA GLY A 173 -22.59 -11.06 20.37
C GLY A 173 -21.99 -10.71 21.72
N VAL A 174 -22.16 -11.59 22.71
CA VAL A 174 -21.65 -11.42 24.08
C VAL A 174 -20.12 -11.52 24.11
N LEU A 175 -19.54 -12.56 23.52
CA LEU A 175 -18.09 -12.77 23.54
C LEU A 175 -17.36 -11.66 22.78
N ALA A 176 -17.84 -11.30 21.58
CA ALA A 176 -17.28 -10.19 20.81
C ALA A 176 -17.36 -8.88 21.60
N SER A 177 -18.46 -8.62 22.34
CA SER A 177 -18.59 -7.44 23.20
C SER A 177 -17.55 -7.40 24.31
N ILE A 178 -17.38 -8.51 25.03
CA ILE A 178 -16.45 -8.63 26.16
C ILE A 178 -15.02 -8.45 25.68
N LEU A 179 -14.64 -9.15 24.59
CA LEU A 179 -13.30 -9.09 24.01
C LEU A 179 -13.00 -7.69 23.44
N THR A 180 -13.97 -7.08 22.75
CA THR A 180 -13.85 -5.71 22.23
C THR A 180 -13.67 -4.70 23.35
N ARG A 181 -14.41 -4.82 24.46
CA ARG A 181 -14.25 -3.94 25.62
C ARG A 181 -12.89 -4.10 26.31
N LYS A 182 -12.40 -5.34 26.48
CA LYS A 182 -11.15 -5.62 27.21
C LYS A 182 -9.89 -5.34 26.39
N ALA A 183 -9.91 -5.60 25.08
CA ALA A 183 -8.70 -5.59 24.25
C ALA A 183 -8.85 -4.78 22.95
N GLY A 184 -10.02 -4.21 22.66
CA GLY A 184 -10.31 -3.51 21.41
C GLY A 184 -10.25 -1.98 21.48
N ALA A 185 -10.24 -1.38 22.68
CA ALA A 185 -10.30 0.07 22.86
C ALA A 185 -9.00 0.77 22.42
N ASN A 186 -9.16 1.83 21.63
CA ASN A 186 -8.12 2.80 21.31
C ASN A 186 -8.57 4.16 21.86
N TYR A 187 -7.66 4.86 22.52
CA TYR A 187 -7.89 6.17 23.12
C TYR A 187 -7.22 7.21 22.23
N ARG A 188 -8.00 8.12 21.66
CA ARG A 188 -7.50 9.14 20.74
C ARG A 188 -7.54 10.51 21.40
N CYS A 189 -6.43 11.22 21.36
CA CYS A 189 -6.37 12.60 21.78
C CYS A 189 -6.98 13.50 20.71
N HIS A 190 -7.97 14.31 21.08
CA HIS A 190 -8.67 15.17 20.12
C HIS A 190 -7.87 16.42 19.69
N ILE A 191 -6.81 16.81 20.41
CA ILE A 191 -5.96 17.96 20.03
C ILE A 191 -4.96 17.56 18.94
N CYS A 192 -4.17 16.52 19.22
CA CYS A 192 -3.05 16.11 18.38
C CYS A 192 -3.37 14.94 17.46
N ASP A 193 -4.54 14.34 17.60
CA ASP A 193 -5.05 13.23 16.78
C ASP A 193 -4.32 11.89 16.97
N ILE A 194 -3.51 11.78 18.03
CA ILE A 194 -2.69 10.62 18.39
C ILE A 194 -3.54 9.51 19.03
N GLU A 195 -3.37 8.26 18.60
CA GLU A 195 -4.03 7.07 19.14
C GLU A 195 -3.13 6.30 20.12
N PHE A 196 -3.72 5.88 21.23
CA PHE A 196 -3.09 5.10 22.29
C PHE A 196 -3.85 3.80 22.52
N SER A 197 -3.12 2.72 22.81
CA SER A 197 -3.72 1.41 23.11
C SER A 197 -4.13 1.25 24.58
N LYS A 198 -3.71 2.15 25.47
CA LYS A 198 -3.98 2.12 26.92
C LYS A 198 -4.42 3.51 27.39
N ILE A 199 -5.45 3.54 28.24
CA ILE A 199 -5.97 4.80 28.82
C ILE A 199 -4.91 5.50 29.68
N SER A 200 -4.12 4.75 30.45
CA SER A 200 -3.08 5.30 31.32
C SER A 200 -1.99 6.02 30.53
N THR A 201 -1.60 5.48 29.37
CA THR A 201 -0.66 6.16 28.46
C THR A 201 -1.27 7.42 27.86
N TYR A 202 -2.55 7.36 27.47
CA TYR A 202 -3.28 8.53 26.98
C TYR A 202 -3.36 9.66 28.02
N GLU A 203 -3.70 9.32 29.26
CA GLU A 203 -3.80 10.32 30.34
C GLU A 203 -2.46 10.99 30.62
N LYS A 204 -1.37 10.21 30.68
CA LYS A 204 -0.01 10.76 30.80
C LYS A 204 0.39 11.64 29.62
N HIS A 205 -0.03 11.30 28.40
CA HIS A 205 0.21 12.13 27.24
C HIS A 205 -0.48 13.50 27.35
N VAL A 206 -1.75 13.53 27.75
CA VAL A 206 -2.47 14.81 27.93
C VAL A 206 -1.76 15.68 28.97
N GLU A 207 -1.36 15.07 30.10
CA GLU A 207 -0.61 15.74 31.16
C GLU A 207 0.72 16.31 30.63
N ASN A 208 1.58 15.47 30.05
CA ASN A 208 2.95 15.82 29.67
C ASN A 208 3.08 16.65 28.38
N VAL A 209 2.05 16.68 27.53
CA VAL A 209 2.12 17.32 26.20
C VAL A 209 1.14 18.48 26.04
N HIS A 210 0.02 18.50 26.76
CA HIS A 210 -1.01 19.52 26.61
C HIS A 210 -1.23 20.39 27.85
N GLU A 211 -1.13 19.82 29.04
CA GLU A 211 -1.38 20.56 30.28
C GLU A 211 -0.09 21.16 30.85
N ASN A 212 0.98 20.37 30.94
CA ASN A 212 2.26 20.78 31.50
C ASN A 212 3.41 20.18 30.67
N PRO A 213 3.83 20.85 29.57
CA PRO A 213 4.89 20.34 28.71
C PRO A 213 6.16 20.10 29.53
N SER A 214 6.53 18.84 29.74
CA SER A 214 7.72 18.52 30.53
C SER A 214 8.98 19.00 29.79
N PRO A 215 9.96 19.64 30.46
CA PRO A 215 11.26 19.93 29.87
C PRO A 215 12.06 18.67 29.50
N SER A 216 11.62 17.47 29.91
CA SER A 216 12.22 16.18 29.56
C SER A 216 11.66 15.50 28.30
N LEU A 217 10.76 16.15 27.55
CA LEU A 217 10.11 15.55 26.39
C LEU A 217 11.09 15.41 25.22
N ASN A 218 11.38 14.18 24.78
CA ASN A 218 12.19 13.93 23.58
C ASN A 218 11.35 14.15 22.31
N ARG A 219 11.67 15.20 21.56
CA ARG A 219 10.99 15.60 20.32
C ARG A 219 11.71 15.04 19.11
N ILE A 220 11.07 14.08 18.44
CA ILE A 220 11.56 13.51 17.18
C ILE A 220 10.77 14.11 16.02
N LEU A 221 11.46 14.88 15.18
CA LEU A 221 10.88 15.52 14.00
C LEU A 221 11.34 14.80 12.72
N ILE A 222 10.39 14.31 11.93
CA ILE A 222 10.62 13.63 10.66
C ILE A 222 10.18 14.54 9.52
N LEU A 223 11.08 14.82 8.58
CA LEU A 223 10.80 15.62 7.39
C LEU A 223 10.71 14.69 6.17
N GLY A 224 9.54 14.65 5.52
CA GLY A 224 9.27 13.89 4.32
C GLY A 224 8.33 12.69 4.53
N GLY A 225 7.31 12.58 3.69
CA GLY A 225 6.30 11.51 3.69
C GLY A 225 6.59 10.31 2.77
N GLY A 226 7.83 10.18 2.27
CA GLY A 226 8.25 9.11 1.36
C GLY A 226 8.72 7.82 2.05
N TYR A 227 9.44 6.97 1.31
CA TYR A 227 9.94 5.67 1.80
C TYR A 227 10.78 5.78 3.09
N GLY A 228 11.72 6.74 3.13
CA GLY A 228 12.57 6.98 4.30
C GLY A 228 11.76 7.42 5.51
N GLY A 229 11.06 8.55 5.40
CA GLY A 229 10.33 9.15 6.53
C GLY A 229 9.19 8.27 7.07
N VAL A 230 8.38 7.65 6.19
CA VAL A 230 7.34 6.69 6.64
C VAL A 230 7.96 5.42 7.24
N GLY A 231 9.10 4.96 6.70
CA GLY A 231 9.86 3.84 7.25
C GLY A 231 10.34 4.11 8.68
N VAL A 232 10.87 5.31 8.93
CA VAL A 232 11.30 5.75 10.26
C VAL A 232 10.11 5.89 11.20
N LEU A 233 9.07 6.59 10.75
CA LEU A 233 7.83 6.80 11.50
C LEU A 233 7.24 5.48 12.03
N LYS A 234 7.15 4.45 11.18
CA LYS A 234 6.56 3.16 11.57
C LYS A 234 7.30 2.53 12.75
N GLN A 235 8.63 2.52 12.70
CA GLN A 235 9.47 1.87 13.72
C GLN A 235 9.51 2.68 15.02
N LEU A 236 9.64 4.01 14.95
CA LEU A 236 9.63 4.84 16.15
C LEU A 236 8.30 4.77 16.89
N GLN A 237 7.17 4.82 16.19
CA GLN A 237 5.85 4.71 16.83
C GLN A 237 5.62 3.34 17.48
N GLU A 238 6.18 2.27 16.91
CA GLU A 238 6.13 0.93 17.49
C GLU A 238 7.00 0.85 18.76
N ALA A 239 8.25 1.30 18.67
CA ALA A 239 9.20 1.27 19.80
C ALA A 239 8.77 2.14 20.99
N PHE A 240 8.11 3.27 20.72
CA PHE A 240 7.66 4.22 21.74
C PHE A 240 6.15 4.19 21.96
N GLN A 241 5.43 3.14 21.53
CA GLN A 241 3.96 3.09 21.54
C GLN A 241 3.32 3.40 22.90
N SER A 242 4.02 3.13 24.00
CA SER A 242 3.52 3.36 25.37
C SER A 242 4.25 4.46 26.14
N ASP A 243 5.18 5.18 25.51
CA ASP A 243 6.12 6.06 26.19
C ASP A 243 5.70 7.54 26.11
N PRO A 244 5.05 8.13 27.12
CA PRO A 244 4.53 9.49 27.06
C PRO A 244 5.61 10.58 26.99
N GLU A 245 6.88 10.25 27.21
CA GLU A 245 8.00 11.20 27.19
C GLU A 245 8.60 11.39 25.78
N VAL A 246 8.09 10.66 24.79
CA VAL A 246 8.52 10.79 23.40
C VAL A 246 7.40 11.36 22.54
N SER A 247 7.68 12.50 21.90
CA SER A 247 6.81 13.18 20.94
C SER A 247 7.34 12.99 19.53
N ILE A 248 6.51 12.45 18.65
CA ILE A 248 6.87 12.19 17.24
C ILE A 248 6.04 13.11 16.36
N SER A 249 6.70 13.84 15.47
CA SER A 249 6.05 14.65 14.45
C SER A 249 6.57 14.29 13.06
N LEU A 250 5.68 14.28 12.07
CA LEU A 250 6.05 14.15 10.66
C LEU A 250 5.52 15.34 9.86
N VAL A 251 6.39 15.96 9.08
CA VAL A 251 6.08 17.05 8.15
C VAL A 251 6.22 16.52 6.73
N SER A 252 5.20 16.75 5.90
CA SER A 252 5.26 16.44 4.47
C SER A 252 4.45 17.47 3.69
N GLN A 253 4.94 17.85 2.51
CA GLN A 253 4.21 18.73 1.61
C GLN A 253 2.94 18.05 1.07
N ASP A 254 3.11 16.80 0.61
CA ASP A 254 2.01 15.95 0.18
C ASP A 254 1.34 15.28 1.38
N ASN A 255 0.01 15.13 1.33
CA ASN A 255 -0.76 14.40 2.34
C ASN A 255 -0.79 12.88 2.14
N PHE A 256 -0.04 12.36 1.17
CA PHE A 256 0.03 10.96 0.81
C PHE A 256 1.49 10.50 0.64
N PHE A 257 1.70 9.23 0.92
CA PHE A 257 2.86 8.46 0.49
C PHE A 257 2.59 7.97 -0.94
N LEU A 258 3.56 8.17 -1.84
CA LEU A 258 3.51 7.69 -3.22
C LEU A 258 4.36 6.43 -3.38
N HIS A 259 3.76 5.37 -3.91
CA HIS A 259 4.48 4.15 -4.26
C HIS A 259 5.11 4.29 -5.66
N THR A 260 6.24 5.02 -5.71
CA THR A 260 6.88 5.48 -6.96
C THR A 260 7.24 4.39 -7.99
N PRO A 261 7.55 3.11 -7.64
CA PRO A 261 7.83 2.09 -8.64
C PRO A 261 6.66 1.76 -9.56
N LEU A 262 5.43 2.06 -9.15
CA LEU A 262 4.21 1.85 -9.95
C LEU A 262 3.78 3.09 -10.72
N LEU A 263 4.58 4.18 -10.67
CA LEU A 263 4.25 5.44 -11.31
C LEU A 263 4.19 5.36 -12.85
N PRO A 264 5.08 4.62 -13.55
CA PRO A 264 4.98 4.42 -15.00
C PRO A 264 3.65 3.77 -15.43
N GLU A 265 3.18 2.74 -14.71
CA GLU A 265 1.88 2.11 -14.99
C GLU A 265 0.71 3.07 -14.73
N MET A 266 0.83 3.95 -13.73
CA MET A 266 -0.20 4.95 -13.47
C MET A 266 -0.25 6.02 -14.57
N ALA A 267 0.91 6.44 -15.09
CA ALA A 267 1.01 7.42 -16.18
C ALA A 267 0.42 6.94 -17.52
N THR A 268 0.06 5.65 -17.63
CA THR A 268 -0.55 5.07 -18.83
C THR A 268 -1.95 4.50 -18.58
N GLY A 269 -2.54 4.77 -17.41
CA GLY A 269 -3.90 4.32 -17.07
C GLY A 269 -4.02 2.82 -16.75
N MET A 270 -2.90 2.09 -16.64
CA MET A 270 -2.89 0.71 -16.15
C MET A 270 -3.30 0.64 -14.67
N LEU A 271 -2.94 1.66 -13.89
CA LEU A 271 -3.32 1.78 -12.47
C LEU A 271 -4.02 3.10 -12.21
N ALA A 272 -5.05 3.08 -11.36
CA ALA A 272 -5.67 4.34 -10.93
C ALA A 272 -4.75 5.12 -9.98
N SER A 273 -4.73 6.45 -10.10
CA SER A 273 -3.89 7.36 -9.28
C SER A 273 -4.01 7.10 -7.77
N ARG A 274 -5.24 6.92 -7.28
CA ARG A 274 -5.51 6.67 -5.86
C ARG A 274 -5.08 5.28 -5.39
N HIS A 275 -4.76 4.34 -6.28
CA HIS A 275 -4.37 2.98 -5.91
C HIS A 275 -2.88 2.89 -5.52
N ILE A 276 -2.04 3.81 -6.02
CA ILE A 276 -0.61 3.90 -5.68
C ILE A 276 -0.29 4.98 -4.63
N ALA A 277 -1.29 5.79 -4.24
CA ALA A 277 -1.18 6.82 -3.20
C ALA A 277 -1.88 6.40 -1.90
N THR A 278 -1.17 6.47 -0.77
CA THR A 278 -1.72 6.15 0.57
C THR A 278 -1.69 7.39 1.45
N PRO A 279 -2.80 7.83 2.06
CA PRO A 279 -2.79 8.98 2.97
C PRO A 279 -1.76 8.82 4.09
N ILE A 280 -0.91 9.81 4.34
CA ILE A 280 0.12 9.76 5.39
C ILE A 280 -0.50 9.57 6.77
N ARG A 281 -1.69 10.13 6.98
CA ARG A 281 -2.48 9.94 8.21
C ARG A 281 -2.77 8.47 8.52
N ALA A 282 -2.85 7.60 7.51
CA ALA A 282 -3.01 6.16 7.73
C ALA A 282 -1.78 5.50 8.40
N PHE A 283 -0.61 6.14 8.34
CA PHE A 283 0.61 5.71 9.03
C PHE A 283 0.80 6.39 10.40
N CYS A 284 0.24 7.59 10.58
CA CYS A 284 0.40 8.40 11.80
C CYS A 284 -0.55 7.93 12.91
N LYS A 285 -0.24 6.79 13.52
CA LYS A 285 -1.02 6.25 14.64
C LYS A 285 -0.68 6.94 15.95
N ARG A 286 0.58 7.33 16.13
CA ARG A 286 1.11 7.96 17.33
C ARG A 286 1.80 9.31 17.07
N ALA A 287 2.11 9.62 15.82
CA ALA A 287 2.75 10.87 15.46
C ALA A 287 1.75 11.97 15.11
N ARG A 288 2.12 13.22 15.41
CA ARG A 288 1.45 14.39 14.88
C ARG A 288 1.87 14.61 13.43
N TYR A 289 0.89 14.78 12.55
CA TYR A 289 1.13 15.04 11.13
C TYR A 289 0.91 16.52 10.77
N TYR A 290 1.87 17.11 10.07
CA TYR A 290 1.78 18.44 9.47
C TYR A 290 1.85 18.33 7.94
N GLN A 291 0.76 18.72 7.27
CA GLN A 291 0.79 18.97 5.84
C GLN A 291 1.36 20.37 5.60
N ALA A 292 2.65 20.44 5.34
CA ALA A 292 3.37 21.69 5.19
C ALA A 292 4.66 21.48 4.38
N LYS A 293 5.08 22.52 3.68
CA LYS A 293 6.41 22.59 3.06
C LYS A 293 7.44 22.95 4.12
N VAL A 294 8.60 22.31 4.10
CA VAL A 294 9.75 22.75 4.90
C VAL A 294 10.41 23.91 4.18
N GLU A 295 10.58 25.05 4.84
CA GLU A 295 11.23 26.23 4.27
C GLU A 295 12.69 26.37 4.68
N GLN A 296 13.00 26.04 5.93
CA GLN A 296 14.33 26.21 6.48
C GLN A 296 14.57 25.21 7.60
N ILE A 297 15.81 24.73 7.69
CA ILE A 297 16.30 23.91 8.79
C ILE A 297 17.47 24.69 9.41
N ASP A 298 17.32 25.07 10.67
CA ASP A 298 18.34 25.76 11.46
C ASP A 298 18.99 24.74 12.41
N LEU A 299 20.17 24.27 12.00
CA LEU A 299 20.94 23.27 12.73
C LEU A 299 21.55 23.82 14.03
N ASN A 300 21.74 25.14 14.13
CA ASN A 300 22.37 25.78 15.30
C ASN A 300 21.36 25.96 16.44
N ASN A 301 20.11 26.29 16.10
CA ASN A 301 19.04 26.50 17.07
C ASN A 301 18.09 25.30 17.21
N ASN A 302 18.39 24.17 16.56
CA ASN A 302 17.57 22.95 16.55
C ASN A 302 16.11 23.18 16.19
N LYS A 303 15.89 23.89 15.06
CA LYS A 303 14.58 24.42 14.68
C LYS A 303 14.31 24.23 13.19
N VAL A 304 13.06 23.95 12.83
CA VAL A 304 12.61 23.81 11.45
C VAL A 304 11.42 24.73 11.22
N THR A 305 11.52 25.61 10.22
CA THR A 305 10.42 26.48 9.78
C THR A 305 9.62 25.76 8.70
N ILE A 306 8.31 25.64 8.93
CA ILE A 306 7.36 24.99 8.01
C ILE A 306 6.29 25.99 7.57
N THR A 307 5.80 25.83 6.35
CA THR A 307 4.74 26.66 5.75
C THR A 307 3.55 25.80 5.37
N ARG A 308 2.39 26.08 5.97
CA ARG A 308 1.16 25.35 5.70
C ARG A 308 0.71 25.56 4.25
N THR A 309 0.42 24.47 3.55
CA THR A 309 0.18 24.48 2.10
C THR A 309 -1.04 25.31 1.66
N LEU A 310 -2.09 25.42 2.49
CA LEU A 310 -3.34 26.06 2.09
C LEU A 310 -3.29 27.59 2.13
N ASP A 311 -2.65 28.16 3.16
CA ASP A 311 -2.73 29.60 3.47
C ASP A 311 -1.37 30.24 3.77
N ASN A 312 -0.29 29.51 3.52
CA ASN A 312 1.09 29.96 3.71
C ASN A 312 1.43 30.43 5.12
N GLN A 313 0.67 30.02 6.14
CA GLN A 313 1.03 30.33 7.52
C GLN A 313 2.32 29.59 7.90
N LYS A 314 3.29 30.37 8.37
CA LYS A 314 4.56 29.85 8.87
C LYS A 314 4.44 29.42 10.31
N ARG A 315 5.15 28.36 10.66
CA ARG A 315 5.30 27.88 12.02
C ARG A 315 6.68 27.28 12.18
N ASP A 316 7.25 27.51 13.33
CA ASP A 316 8.48 26.86 13.72
C ASP A 316 8.24 25.64 14.59
N LEU A 317 9.03 24.60 14.36
CA LEU A 317 9.04 23.35 15.10
C LEU A 317 10.44 23.11 15.65
N GLU A 318 10.55 22.96 16.96
CA GLU A 318 11.78 22.56 17.63
C GLU A 318 11.92 21.03 17.63
N TYR A 319 13.15 20.54 17.67
CA TYR A 319 13.46 19.12 17.74
C TYR A 319 14.61 18.84 18.70
N ASP A 320 14.62 17.65 19.28
CA ASP A 320 15.79 17.10 19.95
C ASP A 320 16.49 16.09 19.03
N TYR A 321 15.71 15.39 18.19
CA TYR A 321 16.20 14.55 17.09
C TYR A 321 15.52 14.92 15.78
N LEU A 322 16.30 15.13 14.72
CA LEU A 322 15.80 15.46 13.38
C LEU A 322 16.10 14.35 12.39
N VAL A 323 15.13 14.02 11.54
CA VAL A 323 15.27 13.07 10.43
C VAL A 323 14.93 13.78 9.13
N THR A 324 15.92 13.98 8.26
CA THR A 324 15.75 14.60 6.93
C THR A 324 15.59 13.53 5.85
N ALA A 325 14.37 13.36 5.34
CA ALA A 325 13.99 12.38 4.32
C ALA A 325 13.08 13.00 3.24
N LEU A 326 13.41 14.23 2.81
CA LEU A 326 12.67 15.02 1.83
C LEU A 326 12.74 14.48 0.39
N GLY A 327 13.55 13.44 0.15
CA GLY A 327 13.73 12.83 -1.18
C GLY A 327 14.54 13.72 -2.13
N GLY A 328 14.34 13.49 -3.43
CA GLY A 328 15.01 14.23 -4.51
C GLY A 328 14.02 14.86 -5.49
N LYS A 329 14.48 15.87 -6.21
CA LYS A 329 13.80 16.57 -7.30
C LYS A 329 14.35 16.17 -8.65
N THR A 330 13.59 16.39 -9.71
CA THR A 330 14.09 16.27 -11.09
C THR A 330 15.24 17.24 -11.31
N ASN A 331 16.32 16.77 -11.94
CA ASN A 331 17.47 17.59 -12.31
C ASN A 331 17.50 17.81 -13.83
N PHE A 332 17.39 19.08 -14.24
CA PHE A 332 17.52 19.51 -15.64
C PHE A 332 18.93 20.01 -15.97
N PHE A 333 19.88 19.90 -15.04
CA PHE A 333 21.27 20.32 -15.18
C PHE A 333 21.43 21.79 -15.63
N GLY A 334 20.52 22.65 -15.18
CA GLY A 334 20.50 24.08 -15.51
C GLY A 334 19.91 24.41 -16.89
N ASN A 335 19.48 23.42 -17.68
CA ASN A 335 18.85 23.67 -18.97
C ASN A 335 17.36 24.05 -18.79
N LYS A 336 17.07 25.35 -18.95
CA LYS A 336 15.72 25.93 -18.84
C LYS A 336 14.77 25.53 -19.97
N ASN A 337 15.30 25.22 -21.15
CA ASN A 337 14.50 24.80 -22.29
C ASN A 337 13.99 23.38 -22.09
N ILE A 338 14.84 22.45 -21.65
CA ILE A 338 14.41 21.10 -21.27
C ILE A 338 13.37 21.18 -20.14
N GLU A 339 13.62 21.99 -19.11
CA GLU A 339 12.65 22.19 -18.01
C GLU A 339 11.29 22.72 -18.50
N LYS A 340 11.30 23.61 -19.50
CA LYS A 340 10.08 24.20 -20.08
C LYS A 340 9.28 23.22 -20.94
N TYR A 341 9.96 22.42 -21.76
CA TYR A 341 9.32 21.58 -22.79
C TYR A 341 9.15 20.11 -22.40
N ALA A 342 9.89 19.61 -21.40
CA ALA A 342 9.80 18.23 -20.98
C ALA A 342 8.69 17.99 -19.96
N LEU A 343 7.96 16.90 -20.15
CA LEU A 343 7.17 16.26 -19.10
C LEU A 343 8.11 15.44 -18.20
N THR A 344 7.73 15.22 -16.95
CA THR A 344 8.52 14.44 -16.00
C THR A 344 7.75 13.23 -15.51
N ILE A 345 8.37 12.38 -14.68
CA ILE A 345 7.74 11.19 -14.09
C ILE A 345 8.24 10.95 -12.66
N LYS A 346 8.09 11.96 -11.79
CA LYS A 346 8.55 11.93 -10.39
C LYS A 346 7.40 11.99 -9.40
N THR A 347 6.35 12.74 -9.70
CA THR A 347 5.20 12.99 -8.83
C THR A 347 3.91 12.38 -9.39
N LEU A 348 2.87 12.31 -8.55
CA LEU A 348 1.54 11.90 -9.01
C LEU A 348 0.97 12.91 -10.02
N GLY A 349 1.27 14.20 -9.86
CA GLY A 349 0.89 15.23 -10.81
C GLY A 349 1.54 15.00 -12.17
N ASP A 350 2.83 14.69 -12.19
CA ASP A 350 3.56 14.43 -13.44
C ASP A 350 2.92 13.27 -14.22
N ALA A 351 2.56 12.18 -13.54
CA ALA A 351 1.91 11.03 -14.16
C ALA A 351 0.52 11.35 -14.75
N ILE A 352 -0.27 12.18 -14.06
CA ILE A 352 -1.58 12.65 -14.56
C ILE A 352 -1.38 13.54 -15.79
N THR A 353 -0.47 14.51 -15.71
CA THR A 353 -0.15 15.42 -16.81
C THR A 353 0.36 14.65 -18.02
N LEU A 354 1.27 13.70 -17.82
CA LEU A 354 1.81 12.87 -18.89
C LEU A 354 0.73 12.05 -19.58
N ARG A 355 -0.14 11.40 -18.80
CA ARG A 355 -1.25 10.63 -19.36
C ARG A 355 -2.18 11.50 -20.21
N ASN A 356 -2.60 12.65 -19.65
CA ASN A 356 -3.50 13.57 -20.35
C ASN A 356 -2.85 14.15 -21.61
N HIS A 357 -1.55 14.46 -21.57
CA HIS A 357 -0.79 14.93 -22.72
C HIS A 357 -0.76 13.88 -23.83
N ILE A 358 -0.41 12.63 -23.52
CA ILE A 358 -0.37 11.55 -24.52
C ILE A 358 -1.73 11.37 -25.18
N ILE A 359 -2.82 11.35 -24.40
CA ILE A 359 -4.17 11.24 -24.97
C ILE A 359 -4.49 12.46 -25.85
N SER A 360 -4.16 13.67 -25.41
CA SER A 360 -4.40 14.90 -26.20
C SER A 360 -3.62 14.91 -27.51
N ILE A 361 -2.40 14.37 -27.51
CA ILE A 361 -1.58 14.19 -28.72
C ILE A 361 -2.25 13.21 -29.68
N LEU A 362 -2.81 12.09 -29.18
CA LEU A 362 -3.53 11.14 -30.02
C LEU A 362 -4.83 11.72 -30.59
N GLU A 363 -5.61 12.44 -29.78
CA GLU A 363 -6.80 13.16 -30.24
C GLU A 363 -6.47 14.19 -31.33
N SER A 364 -5.34 14.89 -31.19
CA SER A 364 -4.88 15.85 -32.20
C SER A 364 -4.39 15.15 -33.47
N ALA A 365 -3.63 14.05 -33.31
CA ALA A 365 -3.08 13.30 -34.43
C ALA A 365 -4.17 12.61 -35.28
N ASP A 366 -5.26 12.14 -34.67
CA ASP A 366 -6.38 11.51 -35.40
C ASP A 366 -7.14 12.50 -36.30
N GLN A 367 -6.97 13.81 -36.09
CA GLN A 367 -7.62 14.88 -36.85
C GLN A 367 -6.63 15.67 -37.72
N GLU A 368 -5.35 15.33 -37.72
CA GLU A 368 -4.30 16.06 -38.44
C GLU A 368 -4.18 15.55 -39.88
N GLU A 369 -4.15 16.50 -40.83
CA GLU A 369 -4.06 16.21 -42.26
C GLU A 369 -2.64 16.49 -42.80
N ASP A 370 -1.87 17.39 -42.18
CA ASP A 370 -0.49 17.69 -42.57
C ASP A 370 0.44 16.54 -42.14
N PRO A 371 1.06 15.81 -43.09
CA PRO A 371 1.94 14.69 -42.78
C PRO A 371 3.16 15.06 -41.92
N ASP A 372 3.69 16.28 -42.06
CA ASP A 372 4.86 16.73 -41.32
C ASP A 372 4.50 17.03 -39.85
N VAL A 373 3.31 17.58 -39.61
CA VAL A 373 2.77 17.81 -38.26
C VAL A 373 2.40 16.48 -37.62
N LEU A 374 1.70 15.61 -38.36
CA LEU A 374 1.32 14.27 -37.89
C LEU A 374 2.54 13.45 -37.45
N SER A 375 3.63 13.48 -38.24
CA SER A 375 4.87 12.77 -37.90
C SER A 375 5.49 13.26 -36.58
N LYS A 376 5.43 14.57 -36.31
CA LYS A 376 5.87 15.15 -35.04
C LYS A 376 5.00 14.68 -33.89
N LEU A 377 3.67 14.80 -34.02
CA LEU A 377 2.71 14.39 -32.99
C LEU A 377 2.90 12.92 -32.60
N LEU A 378 3.12 12.04 -33.58
CA LEU A 378 3.33 10.60 -33.35
C LEU A 378 4.76 10.22 -32.93
N THR A 379 5.63 11.20 -32.66
CA THR A 379 6.99 10.95 -32.15
C THR A 379 7.12 11.32 -30.67
N PHE A 380 7.52 10.35 -29.85
CA PHE A 380 7.68 10.47 -28.40
C PHE A 380 9.13 10.17 -28.00
N VAL A 381 9.76 11.09 -27.27
CA VAL A 381 11.16 10.96 -26.82
C VAL A 381 11.21 10.82 -25.30
N VAL A 382 11.78 9.73 -24.81
CA VAL A 382 12.05 9.49 -23.39
C VAL A 382 13.54 9.58 -23.14
N VAL A 383 13.97 10.38 -22.16
CA VAL A 383 15.38 10.56 -21.81
C VAL A 383 15.69 9.90 -20.48
N GLY A 384 16.67 9.00 -20.47
CA GLY A 384 17.23 8.35 -19.28
C GLY A 384 17.22 6.81 -19.37
N GLY A 385 18.40 6.20 -19.49
CA GLY A 385 18.54 4.73 -19.60
C GLY A 385 18.49 3.95 -18.28
N GLY A 386 18.11 4.58 -17.17
CA GLY A 386 17.92 3.93 -15.87
C GLY A 386 16.50 3.36 -15.69
N PHE A 387 16.21 2.80 -14.51
CA PHE A 387 14.91 2.16 -14.22
C PHE A 387 13.70 3.01 -14.63
N SER A 388 13.64 4.28 -14.19
CA SER A 388 12.49 5.13 -14.45
C SER A 388 12.25 5.37 -15.94
N GLY A 389 13.28 5.70 -16.72
CA GLY A 389 13.10 5.96 -18.16
C GLY A 389 12.81 4.70 -18.96
N VAL A 390 13.41 3.56 -18.58
CA VAL A 390 13.17 2.27 -19.24
C VAL A 390 11.77 1.71 -18.96
N GLU A 391 11.30 1.78 -17.71
CA GLU A 391 9.93 1.40 -17.37
C GLU A 391 8.92 2.35 -18.06
N THR A 392 9.23 3.66 -18.10
CA THR A 392 8.37 4.67 -18.74
C THR A 392 8.27 4.47 -20.25
N VAL A 393 9.39 4.26 -20.96
CA VAL A 393 9.36 4.06 -22.42
C VAL A 393 8.64 2.76 -22.80
N GLY A 394 8.81 1.69 -22.01
CA GLY A 394 8.07 0.45 -22.19
C GLY A 394 6.57 0.66 -22.03
N GLU A 395 6.14 1.28 -20.93
CA GLU A 395 4.73 1.55 -20.67
C GLU A 395 4.06 2.43 -21.72
N ILE A 396 4.76 3.48 -22.16
CA ILE A 396 4.24 4.43 -23.15
C ILE A 396 4.17 3.79 -24.52
N ASN A 397 5.17 3.01 -24.93
CA ASN A 397 5.14 2.30 -26.19
C ASN A 397 3.89 1.42 -26.30
N ASP A 398 3.59 0.64 -25.26
CA ASP A 398 2.38 -0.18 -25.26
C ASP A 398 1.12 0.68 -25.21
N PHE A 399 1.09 1.71 -24.36
CA PHE A 399 -0.10 2.56 -24.21
C PHE A 399 -0.49 3.25 -25.51
N VAL A 400 0.48 3.88 -26.17
CA VAL A 400 0.27 4.68 -27.38
C VAL A 400 -0.18 3.77 -28.52
N ARG A 401 0.52 2.64 -28.73
CA ARG A 401 0.19 1.70 -29.82
C ARG A 401 -1.16 1.00 -29.59
N GLU A 402 -1.41 0.49 -28.39
CA GLU A 402 -2.70 -0.16 -28.07
C GLU A 402 -3.88 0.83 -28.15
N SER A 403 -3.67 2.08 -27.73
CA SER A 403 -4.73 3.10 -27.81
C SER A 403 -5.02 3.48 -29.25
N ALA A 404 -3.97 3.73 -30.05
CA ALA A 404 -4.09 4.01 -31.47
C ALA A 404 -4.86 2.89 -32.18
N GLU A 405 -4.42 1.63 -32.05
CA GLU A 405 -5.07 0.47 -32.67
C GLU A 405 -6.54 0.32 -32.25
N LYS A 406 -6.87 0.60 -30.98
CA LYS A 406 -8.19 0.30 -30.44
C LYS A 406 -9.22 1.42 -30.64
N PHE A 407 -8.78 2.68 -30.60
CA PHE A 407 -9.69 3.82 -30.46
C PHE A 407 -9.55 4.88 -31.56
N TYR A 408 -8.39 5.02 -32.20
CA TYR A 408 -8.12 6.10 -33.17
C TYR A 408 -8.03 5.53 -34.58
N ARG A 409 -8.94 5.93 -35.47
CA ARG A 409 -9.11 5.27 -36.78
C ARG A 409 -8.17 5.79 -37.85
N ASN A 410 -7.68 7.02 -37.70
CA ASN A 410 -6.86 7.71 -38.70
C ASN A 410 -5.36 7.62 -38.37
N ILE A 411 -5.01 7.08 -37.21
CA ILE A 411 -3.61 6.87 -36.81
C ILE A 411 -3.11 5.52 -37.32
N ASP A 412 -2.13 5.58 -38.22
CA ASP A 412 -1.35 4.41 -38.62
C ASP A 412 -0.32 4.06 -37.54
N VAL A 413 -0.49 2.90 -36.90
CA VAL A 413 0.37 2.43 -35.80
C VAL A 413 1.84 2.28 -36.22
N GLU A 414 2.11 2.01 -37.50
CA GLU A 414 3.47 1.87 -38.02
C GLU A 414 4.21 3.22 -38.09
N LYS A 415 3.48 4.35 -38.11
CA LYS A 415 4.07 5.70 -38.07
C LYS A 415 4.42 6.18 -36.67
N ILE A 416 3.99 5.45 -35.63
CA ILE A 416 4.28 5.80 -34.24
C ILE A 416 5.75 5.52 -33.95
N ARG A 417 6.45 6.57 -33.50
CA ARG A 417 7.87 6.53 -33.21
C ARG A 417 8.13 6.78 -31.73
N ILE A 418 8.69 5.79 -31.04
CA ILE A 418 9.06 5.90 -29.62
C ILE A 418 10.57 5.79 -29.51
N VAL A 419 11.22 6.82 -28.94
CA VAL A 419 12.68 6.92 -28.86
C VAL A 419 13.14 6.99 -27.40
N LEU A 420 14.05 6.12 -26.99
CA LEU A 420 14.78 6.19 -25.72
C LEU A 420 16.18 6.76 -25.96
N VAL A 421 16.49 7.90 -25.34
CA VAL A 421 17.82 8.52 -25.36
C VAL A 421 18.54 8.24 -24.03
N SER A 422 19.77 7.73 -24.09
CA SER A 422 20.61 7.45 -22.93
C SER A 422 22.01 8.01 -23.10
N ALA A 423 22.45 8.76 -22.08
CA ALA A 423 23.80 9.32 -22.02
C ALA A 423 24.90 8.26 -21.87
N GLY A 424 24.56 7.07 -21.35
CA GLY A 424 25.50 5.98 -21.11
C GLY A 424 25.47 4.91 -22.19
N GLU A 425 26.51 4.07 -22.20
CA GLU A 425 26.64 2.93 -23.11
C GLU A 425 25.64 1.81 -22.81
N LYS A 426 25.30 1.64 -21.52
CA LYS A 426 24.42 0.58 -21.02
C LYS A 426 23.05 1.11 -20.66
N ILE A 427 22.03 0.30 -20.94
CA ILE A 427 20.67 0.48 -20.44
C ILE A 427 20.51 -0.39 -19.20
N LEU A 428 19.86 0.13 -18.16
CA LEU A 428 19.77 -0.49 -16.82
C LEU A 428 21.16 -0.96 -16.32
N PRO A 429 22.15 -0.08 -16.16
CA PRO A 429 23.51 -0.47 -15.77
C PRO A 429 23.55 -1.27 -14.45
N GLU A 430 22.55 -1.09 -13.58
CA GLU A 430 22.44 -1.73 -12.27
C GLU A 430 22.12 -3.24 -12.32
N ILE A 431 21.68 -3.77 -13.46
CA ILE A 431 21.39 -5.22 -13.64
C ILE A 431 22.38 -5.93 -14.57
N GLY A 432 23.47 -5.26 -14.96
CA GLY A 432 24.52 -5.82 -15.79
C GLY A 432 24.01 -6.28 -17.16
N ASP A 433 24.36 -7.50 -17.57
CA ASP A 433 24.09 -8.01 -18.92
C ASP A 433 22.59 -8.17 -19.25
N LEU A 434 21.70 -8.15 -18.25
CA LEU A 434 20.26 -8.11 -18.50
C LEU A 434 19.82 -6.83 -19.23
N GLY A 435 20.64 -5.76 -19.19
CA GLY A 435 20.43 -4.56 -19.98
C GLY A 435 20.37 -4.83 -21.49
N GLU A 436 21.18 -5.76 -22.01
CA GLU A 436 21.17 -6.11 -23.43
C GLU A 436 19.90 -6.87 -23.82
N TYR A 437 19.36 -7.70 -22.91
CA TYR A 437 18.04 -8.30 -23.12
C TYR A 437 16.95 -7.22 -23.17
N ALA A 438 17.01 -6.23 -22.28
CA ALA A 438 16.07 -5.12 -22.27
C ALA A 438 16.11 -4.33 -23.59
N VAL A 439 17.32 -4.01 -24.08
CA VAL A 439 17.53 -3.36 -25.39
C VAL A 439 16.88 -4.18 -26.49
N LYS A 440 17.24 -5.46 -26.63
CA LYS A 440 16.69 -6.34 -27.67
C LYS A 440 15.18 -6.44 -27.60
N SER A 441 14.63 -6.58 -26.40
CA SER A 441 13.18 -6.68 -26.19
C SER A 441 12.46 -5.40 -26.58
N LEU A 442 12.92 -4.24 -26.11
CA LEU A 442 12.30 -2.95 -26.42
C LEU A 442 12.39 -2.63 -27.91
N THR A 443 13.52 -2.91 -28.55
CA THR A 443 13.70 -2.75 -30.00
C THR A 443 12.76 -3.68 -30.79
N ASN A 444 12.62 -4.94 -30.38
CA ASN A 444 11.65 -5.86 -30.99
C ASN A 444 10.19 -5.39 -30.81
N SER A 445 9.91 -4.58 -29.78
CA SER A 445 8.61 -3.96 -29.53
C SER A 445 8.44 -2.59 -30.22
N GLY A 446 9.39 -2.17 -31.07
CA GLY A 446 9.29 -0.94 -31.85
C GLY A 446 9.84 0.32 -31.17
N VAL A 447 10.66 0.18 -30.13
CA VAL A 447 11.37 1.31 -29.48
C VAL A 447 12.74 1.52 -30.12
N GLU A 448 13.00 2.73 -30.60
CA GLU A 448 14.32 3.17 -31.04
C GLU A 448 15.19 3.55 -29.83
N ILE A 449 16.43 3.05 -29.76
CA ILE A 449 17.31 3.32 -28.62
C ILE A 449 18.58 4.02 -29.10
N ILE A 450 18.80 5.23 -28.61
CA ILE A 450 19.99 6.04 -28.88
C ILE A 450 20.85 6.08 -27.62
N LYS A 451 21.97 5.36 -27.64
CA LYS A 451 22.93 5.26 -26.52
C LYS A 451 24.08 6.25 -26.69
N ASN A 452 24.90 6.43 -25.65
CA ASN A 452 26.08 7.31 -25.68
C ASN A 452 25.79 8.74 -26.17
N THR A 453 24.57 9.23 -25.94
CA THR A 453 24.10 10.49 -26.52
C THR A 453 23.28 11.24 -25.47
N LYS A 454 23.54 12.54 -25.29
CA LYS A 454 22.82 13.38 -24.33
C LYS A 454 21.82 14.26 -25.06
N LEU A 455 20.65 14.46 -24.46
CA LEU A 455 19.81 15.59 -24.78
C LEU A 455 20.48 16.85 -24.24
N VAL A 456 20.79 17.81 -25.12
CA VAL A 456 21.47 19.07 -24.76
C VAL A 456 20.56 20.28 -24.83
N ASP A 457 19.48 20.22 -25.62
CA ASP A 457 18.48 21.28 -25.69
C ASP A 457 17.11 20.77 -26.16
N ALA A 458 16.06 21.57 -25.96
CA ALA A 458 14.70 21.28 -26.42
C ALA A 458 14.01 22.54 -26.95
N GLU A 459 13.29 22.40 -28.05
CA GLU A 459 12.42 23.44 -28.59
C GLU A 459 10.97 22.95 -28.63
N ALA A 460 10.04 23.79 -29.08
CA ALA A 460 8.61 23.47 -29.07
C ALA A 460 8.24 22.22 -29.92
N GLU A 461 8.99 21.95 -30.98
CA GLU A 461 8.67 20.90 -31.96
C GLU A 461 9.80 19.88 -32.18
N HIS A 462 10.94 20.02 -31.51
CA HIS A 462 12.04 19.08 -31.64
C HIS A 462 12.98 19.10 -30.44
N VAL A 463 13.76 18.03 -30.32
CA VAL A 463 14.85 17.91 -29.35
C VAL A 463 16.21 17.95 -30.03
N VAL A 464 17.22 18.43 -29.32
CA VAL A 464 18.60 18.56 -29.83
C VAL A 464 19.55 17.70 -29.00
N LEU A 465 20.28 16.82 -29.67
CA LEU A 465 21.25 15.91 -29.05
C LEU A 465 22.69 16.46 -29.16
N ASP A 466 23.59 16.00 -28.29
CA ASP A 466 25.00 16.44 -28.26
C ASP A 466 25.80 16.08 -29.52
N ASN A 467 25.34 15.10 -30.28
CA ASN A 467 25.91 14.75 -31.59
C ASN A 467 25.35 15.58 -32.76
N GLY A 468 24.52 16.60 -32.47
CA GLY A 468 23.92 17.48 -33.47
C GLY A 468 22.63 16.94 -34.11
N MET A 469 22.19 15.71 -33.79
CA MET A 469 20.91 15.20 -34.27
C MET A 469 19.75 16.01 -33.70
N LYS A 470 18.80 16.37 -34.58
CA LYS A 470 17.52 16.97 -34.21
C LYS A 470 16.40 15.96 -34.45
N ILE A 471 15.60 15.69 -33.43
CA ILE A 471 14.46 14.76 -33.54
C ILE A 471 13.17 15.57 -33.40
N PRO A 472 12.39 15.76 -34.49
CA PRO A 472 11.06 16.35 -34.41
C PRO A 472 10.15 15.48 -33.53
N CYS A 473 9.46 16.07 -32.56
CA CYS A 473 8.60 15.33 -31.63
C CYS A 473 7.54 16.21 -30.98
N GLY A 474 6.36 15.64 -30.73
CA GLY A 474 5.28 16.27 -29.97
C GLY A 474 5.35 16.00 -28.47
N THR A 475 6.18 15.04 -28.04
CA THR A 475 6.31 14.68 -26.62
C THR A 475 7.76 14.43 -26.24
N LEU A 476 8.24 15.18 -25.25
CA LEU A 476 9.51 14.95 -24.56
C LEU A 476 9.24 14.56 -23.10
N ILE A 477 9.82 13.45 -22.65
CA ILE A 477 9.71 12.95 -21.27
C ILE A 477 11.10 12.83 -20.67
N TRP A 478 11.31 13.50 -19.55
CA TRP A 478 12.59 13.56 -18.86
C TRP A 478 12.62 12.70 -17.59
N ALA A 479 13.47 11.67 -17.62
CA ALA A 479 13.85 10.83 -16.50
C ALA A 479 15.37 10.81 -16.27
N GLY A 480 16.08 11.84 -16.77
CA GLY A 480 17.53 11.86 -16.93
C GLY A 480 18.36 12.20 -15.68
N GLY A 481 17.74 12.64 -14.59
CA GLY A 481 18.51 13.01 -13.39
C GLY A 481 17.69 13.40 -12.17
N VAL A 482 18.31 13.25 -11.00
CA VAL A 482 17.76 13.64 -9.70
C VAL A 482 18.76 14.57 -8.99
N THR A 483 18.25 15.60 -8.33
CA THR A 483 18.96 16.51 -7.43
C THR A 483 18.20 16.59 -6.09
N VAL A 484 18.64 17.40 -5.14
CA VAL A 484 17.93 17.60 -3.86
C VAL A 484 17.17 18.92 -3.83
N ASP A 485 16.28 19.07 -2.84
CA ASP A 485 15.64 20.35 -2.55
C ASP A 485 16.68 21.39 -2.07
N PRO A 486 16.58 22.68 -2.47
CA PRO A 486 17.43 23.75 -1.94
C PRO A 486 17.52 23.80 -0.42
N VAL A 487 16.45 23.41 0.30
CA VAL A 487 16.45 23.30 1.76
C VAL A 487 17.52 22.33 2.28
N ILE A 488 17.89 21.32 1.48
CA ILE A 488 18.94 20.36 1.80
C ILE A 488 20.31 20.85 1.32
N SER A 489 20.41 21.31 0.06
CA SER A 489 21.70 21.74 -0.51
C SER A 489 22.25 23.00 0.15
N ASN A 490 21.42 23.80 0.81
CA ASN A 490 21.82 25.03 1.49
C ASN A 490 22.07 24.84 3.00
N LEU A 491 21.99 23.61 3.52
CA LEU A 491 22.33 23.31 4.92
C LEU A 491 23.80 23.63 5.19
N ASP A 492 24.13 24.18 6.36
CA ASP A 492 25.51 24.43 6.74
C ASP A 492 26.20 23.13 7.21
N THR A 493 26.51 22.26 6.25
CA THR A 493 27.15 20.94 6.45
C THR A 493 27.90 20.53 5.19
N GLU A 494 28.63 19.41 5.27
CA GLU A 494 29.29 18.80 4.12
C GLU A 494 28.27 18.19 3.12
N HIS A 495 28.45 18.44 1.82
CA HIS A 495 27.64 17.89 0.74
C HIS A 495 28.48 17.15 -0.29
N SER A 496 27.85 16.20 -0.98
CA SER A 496 28.44 15.59 -2.16
C SER A 496 28.30 16.51 -3.39
N PRO A 497 28.99 16.21 -4.51
CA PRO A 497 28.81 16.94 -5.77
C PRO A 497 27.36 16.97 -6.30
N ARG A 498 26.48 16.08 -5.81
CA ARG A 498 25.04 16.05 -6.16
C ARG A 498 24.17 16.92 -5.25
N GLY A 499 24.76 17.62 -4.28
CA GLY A 499 24.07 18.51 -3.34
C GLY A 499 23.40 17.82 -2.16
N ASN A 500 23.39 16.49 -2.09
CA ASN A 500 22.91 15.76 -0.91
C ASN A 500 23.93 15.82 0.24
N VAL A 501 23.44 15.76 1.48
CA VAL A 501 24.29 15.90 2.68
C VAL A 501 25.11 14.64 2.91
N VAL A 502 26.39 14.80 3.23
CA VAL A 502 27.28 13.68 3.57
C VAL A 502 26.98 13.24 5.00
N VAL A 503 26.77 11.93 5.18
CA VAL A 503 26.51 11.33 6.49
C VAL A 503 27.54 10.26 6.82
N ASN A 504 27.76 10.05 8.12
CA ASN A 504 28.61 8.96 8.59
C ASN A 504 27.92 7.60 8.47
N LYS A 505 28.64 6.52 8.83
CA LYS A 505 28.10 5.14 8.80
C LYS A 505 26.86 4.91 9.66
N PHE A 506 26.51 5.82 10.57
CA PHE A 506 25.30 5.76 11.41
C PHE A 506 24.15 6.60 10.84
N LEU A 507 24.31 7.15 9.63
CA LEU A 507 23.38 8.06 8.94
C LEU A 507 23.19 9.41 9.66
N LYS A 508 24.19 9.83 10.44
CA LYS A 508 24.22 11.12 11.14
C LYS A 508 25.00 12.16 10.37
N LEU A 509 24.58 13.42 10.45
CA LEU A 509 25.36 14.56 9.97
C LEU A 509 26.63 14.72 10.81
N LYS A 510 27.70 15.19 10.17
CA LYS A 510 28.92 15.60 10.87
C LYS A 510 28.63 16.81 11.76
N ASN A 511 29.21 16.86 12.96
CA ASN A 511 29.02 17.92 13.96
C ASN A 511 27.58 18.10 14.51
N HIS A 512 26.57 17.40 13.97
CA HIS A 512 25.19 17.42 14.43
C HIS A 512 24.71 15.99 14.76
N PRO A 513 25.13 15.40 15.90
CA PRO A 513 24.94 13.98 16.20
C PRO A 513 23.47 13.56 16.43
N ASN A 514 22.59 14.54 16.59
CA ASN A 514 21.15 14.38 16.74
C ASN A 514 20.37 14.55 15.42
N VAL A 515 21.05 14.88 14.33
CA VAL A 515 20.44 15.05 13.00
C VAL A 515 20.84 13.90 12.09
N PHE A 516 19.83 13.26 11.51
CA PHE A 516 19.96 12.11 10.63
C PHE A 516 19.46 12.46 9.23
N ALA A 517 20.12 11.94 8.19
CA ALA A 517 19.64 12.05 6.82
C ALA A 517 19.63 10.68 6.14
N LEU A 518 18.64 10.45 5.27
CA LEU A 518 18.49 9.21 4.52
C LEU A 518 17.75 9.41 3.18
N GLY A 519 17.77 8.36 2.35
CA GLY A 519 17.26 8.36 0.99
C GLY A 519 18.03 9.33 0.11
N ASP A 520 17.37 9.83 -0.93
CA ASP A 520 17.99 10.72 -1.92
C ASP A 520 18.58 12.02 -1.32
N CYS A 521 18.20 12.41 -0.09
CA CYS A 521 18.75 13.57 0.61
C CYS A 521 20.17 13.34 1.14
N ALA A 522 20.61 12.10 1.29
CA ALA A 522 21.86 11.76 1.94
C ALA A 522 22.85 11.09 0.98
N SER A 523 24.14 11.30 1.23
CA SER A 523 25.22 10.54 0.64
C SER A 523 25.92 9.75 1.74
N ILE A 524 25.77 8.43 1.71
CA ILE A 524 26.49 7.51 2.56
C ILE A 524 27.42 6.65 1.70
N THR A 525 28.70 6.61 2.10
CA THR A 525 29.72 5.81 1.43
C THR A 525 29.65 4.36 1.90
N ASP A 526 29.60 3.41 0.96
CA ASP A 526 29.82 1.99 1.27
C ASP A 526 31.31 1.77 1.51
N GLU A 527 31.70 1.57 2.77
CA GLU A 527 33.10 1.36 3.19
C GLU A 527 33.78 0.21 2.43
N ARG A 528 33.02 -0.77 1.90
CA ARG A 528 33.59 -1.91 1.15
C ARG A 528 34.00 -1.54 -0.27
N THR A 529 33.35 -0.54 -0.87
CA THR A 529 33.56 -0.16 -2.27
C THR A 529 34.17 1.22 -2.44
N GLY A 530 34.16 2.05 -1.39
CA GLY A 530 34.54 3.46 -1.43
C GLY A 530 33.59 4.34 -2.24
N LYS A 531 32.45 3.80 -2.70
CA LYS A 531 31.45 4.50 -3.51
C LYS A 531 30.18 4.79 -2.70
N PRO A 532 29.43 5.86 -3.03
CA PRO A 532 28.15 6.11 -2.39
C PRO A 532 27.13 5.03 -2.74
N TYR A 533 26.26 4.71 -1.78
CA TYR A 533 25.09 3.86 -2.04
C TYR A 533 24.15 4.51 -3.08
N PRO A 534 23.49 3.72 -3.94
CA PRO A 534 22.60 4.26 -4.97
C PRO A 534 21.28 4.79 -4.37
N PRO A 535 20.71 5.86 -4.95
CA PRO A 535 19.49 6.50 -4.45
C PRO A 535 18.25 5.71 -4.88
N THR A 536 17.93 4.63 -4.15
CA THR A 536 16.76 3.79 -4.46
C THR A 536 15.83 3.64 -3.25
N ALA A 537 14.55 3.40 -3.52
CA ALA A 537 13.56 3.12 -2.48
C ALA A 537 13.97 1.94 -1.59
N GLN A 538 14.66 0.93 -2.14
CA GLN A 538 15.17 -0.20 -1.36
C GLN A 538 16.21 0.26 -0.31
N HIS A 539 17.13 1.15 -0.69
CA HIS A 539 18.12 1.72 0.24
C HIS A 539 17.42 2.59 1.29
N ALA A 540 16.53 3.50 0.88
CA ALA A 540 15.79 4.35 1.80
C ALA A 540 15.03 3.57 2.89
N VAL A 541 14.41 2.44 2.55
CA VAL A 541 13.73 1.56 3.52
C VAL A 541 14.72 0.89 4.49
N ARG A 542 15.91 0.52 4.02
CA ARG A 542 16.96 -0.09 4.86
C ARG A 542 17.63 0.93 5.76
N GLU A 543 17.92 2.11 5.24
CA GLU A 543 18.44 3.26 5.98
C GLU A 543 17.46 3.69 7.07
N ALA A 544 16.16 3.73 6.75
CA ALA A 544 15.11 4.04 7.73
C ALA A 544 15.12 3.10 8.94
N LYS A 545 15.46 1.81 8.75
CA LYS A 545 15.66 0.87 9.84
C LYS A 545 16.81 1.29 10.75
N ILE A 546 17.98 1.55 10.17
CA ILE A 546 19.17 1.93 10.93
C ILE A 546 18.97 3.27 11.66
N VAL A 547 18.42 4.29 10.99
CA VAL A 547 18.10 5.58 11.62
C VAL A 547 17.16 5.39 12.80
N SER A 548 16.11 4.58 12.66
CA SER A 548 15.17 4.31 13.76
C SER A 548 15.86 3.64 14.94
N GLU A 549 16.65 2.59 14.70
CA GLU A 549 17.38 1.87 15.74
C GLU A 549 18.37 2.79 16.47
N ASN A 550 19.07 3.66 15.74
CA ASN A 550 20.02 4.62 16.32
C ASN A 550 19.34 5.72 17.14
N ILE A 551 18.18 6.22 16.71
CA ILE A 551 17.36 7.17 17.48
C ILE A 551 16.81 6.49 18.74
N ILE A 552 16.29 5.26 18.63
CA ILE A 552 15.77 4.51 19.79
C ILE A 552 16.86 4.32 20.85
N SER A 553 18.04 3.88 20.41
CA SER A 553 19.23 3.72 21.25
C SER A 553 19.59 5.05 21.95
N SER A 554 19.62 6.16 21.20
CA SER A 554 19.97 7.48 21.76
C SER A 554 18.94 7.97 22.79
N VAL A 555 17.64 7.88 22.49
CA VAL A 555 16.55 8.29 23.39
C VAL A 555 16.54 7.47 24.69
N ARG A 556 16.90 6.18 24.61
CA ARG A 556 16.98 5.29 25.78
C ARG A 556 18.31 5.40 26.54
N ASN A 557 19.22 6.28 26.11
CA ASN A 557 20.57 6.39 26.64
C ASN A 557 21.37 5.07 26.56
N GLU A 558 21.11 4.27 25.53
CA GLU A 558 21.87 3.05 25.23
C GLU A 558 23.06 3.38 24.32
N ASN A 559 24.20 2.72 24.52
CA ASN A 559 25.37 2.88 23.65
C ASN A 559 25.43 1.78 22.57
N SER A 560 24.35 1.63 21.82
CA SER A 560 24.08 0.49 20.91
C SER A 560 23.89 0.93 19.44
N GLN A 561 24.67 1.91 18.97
CA GLN A 561 24.57 2.45 17.62
C GLN A 561 24.96 1.40 16.55
N LYS A 562 24.17 1.33 15.48
CA LYS A 562 24.33 0.38 14.37
C LYS A 562 24.79 1.10 13.11
N ALA A 563 25.84 0.59 12.50
CA ALA A 563 26.31 1.05 11.20
C ALA A 563 25.38 0.57 10.09
N PHE A 564 25.16 1.40 9.07
CA PHE A 564 24.48 1.03 7.86
C PHE A 564 25.43 0.27 6.94
N VAL A 565 25.13 -1.01 6.75
CA VAL A 565 25.76 -1.86 5.75
C VAL A 565 24.64 -2.57 5.02
N TYR A 566 24.60 -2.40 3.70
CA TYR A 566 23.60 -3.04 2.88
C TYR A 566 24.19 -3.59 1.59
N GLN A 567 23.70 -4.75 1.19
CA GLN A 567 23.94 -5.31 -0.12
C GLN A 567 22.59 -5.62 -0.73
N SER A 568 22.33 -5.05 -1.91
CA SER A 568 21.12 -5.35 -2.66
C SER A 568 21.02 -6.85 -2.90
N LYS A 569 19.86 -7.42 -2.59
CA LYS A 569 19.55 -8.83 -2.88
C LYS A 569 18.94 -9.01 -4.27
N GLY A 570 18.63 -7.91 -4.94
CA GLY A 570 18.17 -7.94 -6.31
C GLY A 570 17.56 -6.64 -6.80
N SER A 571 17.42 -6.55 -8.11
CA SER A 571 16.88 -5.41 -8.83
C SER A 571 16.02 -5.92 -9.97
N MET A 572 14.92 -5.23 -10.26
CA MET A 572 13.98 -5.62 -11.30
C MET A 572 13.48 -4.38 -12.03
N ALA A 573 13.22 -4.52 -13.32
CA ALA A 573 12.60 -3.49 -14.13
C ALA A 573 11.53 -4.14 -15.02
N LYS A 574 10.40 -3.45 -15.17
CA LYS A 574 9.46 -3.76 -16.25
C LYS A 574 9.98 -3.13 -17.56
N ILE A 575 9.83 -3.83 -18.69
CA ILE A 575 10.32 -3.38 -20.00
C ILE A 575 9.23 -3.50 -21.06
N GLY A 576 8.02 -3.03 -20.70
CA GLY A 576 6.80 -3.18 -21.49
C GLY A 576 5.84 -4.23 -20.93
N LYS A 577 4.74 -4.46 -21.64
CA LYS A 577 3.61 -5.27 -21.22
C LYS A 577 4.03 -6.73 -21.19
N ARG A 578 3.81 -7.37 -20.03
CA ARG A 578 4.13 -8.78 -19.80
C ARG A 578 5.61 -9.15 -20.00
N ASN A 579 6.51 -8.18 -19.93
CA ASN A 579 7.95 -8.40 -20.06
C ASN A 579 8.75 -7.63 -19.00
N GLY A 580 9.87 -8.21 -18.57
CA GLY A 580 10.65 -7.72 -17.44
C GLY A 580 12.06 -8.27 -17.45
N VAL A 581 12.90 -7.69 -16.60
CA VAL A 581 14.23 -8.18 -16.27
C VAL A 581 14.40 -8.13 -14.76
N ALA A 582 15.01 -9.18 -14.20
CA ALA A 582 15.16 -9.34 -12.77
C ALA A 582 16.50 -10.02 -12.46
N LEU A 583 17.34 -9.36 -11.67
CA LEU A 583 18.52 -9.94 -11.06
C LEU A 583 18.18 -10.24 -9.60
N LEU A 584 18.03 -11.51 -9.22
CA LEU A 584 17.63 -11.92 -7.87
C LEU A 584 18.65 -12.90 -7.30
N MET A 585 19.34 -12.54 -6.23
CA MET A 585 20.36 -13.37 -5.57
C MET A 585 21.41 -13.92 -6.56
N GLY A 586 21.78 -13.12 -7.57
CA GLY A 586 22.71 -13.51 -8.63
C GLY A 586 22.07 -14.21 -9.84
N ASN A 587 20.81 -14.66 -9.73
CA ASN A 587 20.09 -15.29 -10.85
C ASN A 587 19.51 -14.23 -11.78
N LYS A 588 19.76 -14.40 -13.08
CA LYS A 588 19.23 -13.55 -14.15
C LYS A 588 17.91 -14.17 -14.65
N ILE A 589 16.81 -13.45 -14.50
CA ILE A 589 15.48 -13.84 -14.96
C ILE A 589 14.98 -12.75 -15.91
N HIS A 590 14.31 -13.13 -16.99
CA HIS A 590 13.79 -12.20 -17.98
C HIS A 590 12.46 -12.66 -18.55
N GLY A 591 11.83 -11.84 -19.41
CA GLY A 591 10.58 -12.19 -20.05
C GLY A 591 9.38 -12.13 -19.09
N PHE A 592 8.39 -12.97 -19.39
CA PHE A 592 7.16 -13.09 -18.61
C PHE A 592 7.41 -13.45 -17.13
N ALA A 593 8.38 -14.33 -16.84
CA ALA A 593 8.69 -14.73 -15.48
C ALA A 593 9.19 -13.55 -14.63
N ALA A 594 10.07 -12.72 -15.19
CA ALA A 594 10.56 -11.51 -14.50
C ALA A 594 9.44 -10.49 -14.30
N TRP A 595 8.58 -10.29 -15.30
CA TRP A 595 7.39 -9.44 -15.18
C TRP A 595 6.44 -9.92 -14.07
N PHE A 596 6.19 -11.22 -13.98
CA PHE A 596 5.32 -11.77 -12.95
C PHE A 596 5.91 -11.54 -11.55
N LEU A 597 7.20 -11.83 -11.38
CA LEU A 597 7.92 -11.58 -10.12
C LEU A 597 7.91 -10.09 -9.73
N TRP A 598 8.08 -9.18 -10.69
CA TRP A 598 7.97 -7.74 -10.49
C TRP A 598 6.58 -7.38 -9.93
N ARG A 599 5.49 -7.87 -10.54
CA ARG A 599 4.12 -7.62 -10.07
C ARG A 599 3.90 -8.16 -8.65
N GLN A 600 4.32 -9.40 -8.38
CA GLN A 600 4.17 -10.00 -7.04
C GLN A 600 4.92 -9.22 -5.97
N TYR A 601 6.16 -8.82 -6.26
CA TYR A 601 6.98 -8.04 -5.34
C TYR A 601 6.33 -6.69 -5.03
N TYR A 602 5.96 -5.91 -6.05
CA TYR A 602 5.41 -4.58 -5.81
C TYR A 602 4.03 -4.62 -5.16
N LEU A 603 3.20 -5.61 -5.51
CA LEU A 603 1.97 -5.89 -4.78
C LEU A 603 2.23 -6.14 -3.30
N PHE A 604 3.23 -6.97 -2.96
CA PHE A 604 3.59 -7.25 -1.58
C PHE A 604 4.07 -6.00 -0.82
N THR A 605 4.82 -5.11 -1.50
CA THR A 605 5.39 -3.91 -0.89
C THR A 605 4.40 -2.75 -0.70
N LEU A 606 3.21 -2.81 -1.30
CA LEU A 606 2.18 -1.79 -1.09
C LEU A 606 1.82 -1.65 0.41
N PRO A 607 1.65 -0.42 0.92
CA PRO A 607 1.62 -0.21 2.38
C PRO A 607 0.37 -0.75 3.10
N THR A 608 -0.77 -0.89 2.41
CA THR A 608 -2.03 -1.32 3.02
C THR A 608 -2.68 -2.44 2.20
N THR A 609 -3.39 -3.34 2.88
CA THR A 609 -4.15 -4.43 2.23
C THR A 609 -5.20 -3.91 1.25
N GLU A 610 -5.78 -2.73 1.54
CA GLU A 610 -6.73 -2.07 0.64
C GLU A 610 -6.07 -1.67 -0.68
N LYS A 611 -4.87 -1.08 -0.66
CA LYS A 611 -4.14 -0.76 -1.89
C LYS A 611 -3.73 -2.01 -2.66
N LYS A 612 -3.28 -3.05 -1.96
CA LYS A 612 -2.98 -4.37 -2.57
C LYS A 612 -4.17 -4.89 -3.36
N PHE A 613 -5.34 -4.94 -2.74
CA PHE A 613 -6.54 -5.44 -3.38
C PHE A 613 -6.94 -4.61 -4.61
N ARG A 614 -6.87 -3.28 -4.52
CA ARG A 614 -7.20 -2.38 -5.63
C ARG A 614 -6.24 -2.55 -6.83
N VAL A 615 -4.94 -2.57 -6.58
CA VAL A 615 -3.93 -2.80 -7.63
C VAL A 615 -4.09 -4.20 -8.25
N ALA A 616 -4.39 -5.22 -7.44
CA ALA A 616 -4.66 -6.56 -7.95
C ALA A 616 -5.90 -6.60 -8.88
N ILE A 617 -6.96 -5.85 -8.55
CA ILE A 617 -8.13 -5.72 -9.41
C ILE A 617 -7.79 -4.99 -10.71
N ASP A 618 -7.05 -3.87 -10.66
CA ASP A 618 -6.65 -3.14 -11.88
C ASP A 618 -5.88 -4.07 -12.83
N TRP A 619 -4.89 -4.79 -12.31
CA TRP A 619 -4.10 -5.75 -13.10
C TRP A 619 -4.89 -6.96 -13.59
N PHE A 620 -5.93 -7.37 -12.85
CA PHE A 620 -6.84 -8.42 -13.30
C PHE A 620 -7.75 -7.92 -14.42
N ALA A 621 -8.29 -6.70 -14.29
CA ALA A 621 -9.12 -6.06 -15.30
C ALA A 621 -8.36 -5.82 -16.62
N ASP A 622 -7.08 -5.45 -16.56
CA ASP A 622 -6.17 -5.33 -17.72
C ASP A 622 -6.05 -6.64 -18.54
N LEU A 623 -6.42 -7.80 -18.00
CA LEU A 623 -6.46 -9.05 -18.77
C LEU A 623 -7.63 -9.10 -19.76
N PHE A 624 -8.72 -8.35 -19.48
CA PHE A 624 -9.98 -8.43 -20.22
C PHE A 624 -10.35 -7.13 -20.93
N PHE A 625 -9.85 -5.99 -20.45
CA PHE A 625 -10.23 -4.67 -20.94
C PHE A 625 -8.99 -3.86 -21.36
N PRO A 626 -9.10 -3.04 -22.43
CA PRO A 626 -8.06 -2.09 -22.79
C PRO A 626 -7.90 -1.01 -21.70
N ARG A 627 -6.76 -0.32 -21.72
CA ARG A 627 -6.50 0.82 -20.83
C ARG A 627 -7.49 1.95 -21.12
N ASP A 628 -7.94 2.62 -20.07
CA ASP A 628 -8.85 3.76 -20.18
C ASP A 628 -8.11 4.96 -20.81
N ILE A 629 -8.73 5.61 -21.80
CA ILE A 629 -8.21 6.80 -22.51
C ILE A 629 -8.98 8.09 -22.17
N THR A 630 -9.80 8.09 -21.12
CA THR A 630 -10.55 9.27 -20.67
C THR A 630 -9.60 10.31 -20.08
N ILE A 631 -9.65 11.56 -20.58
CA ILE A 631 -8.86 12.67 -20.04
C ILE A 631 -9.39 13.07 -18.66
N LEU A 632 -8.49 13.25 -17.69
CA LEU A 632 -8.82 13.76 -16.36
C LEU A 632 -8.72 15.30 -16.39
N SER A 633 -9.79 15.99 -16.81
CA SER A 633 -9.81 17.46 -16.90
C SER A 633 -10.00 18.15 -15.54
N GLY A 634 -9.51 19.40 -15.43
CA GLY A 634 -9.67 20.24 -14.23
C GLY A 634 -8.61 20.08 -13.13
N VAL A 635 -7.62 19.21 -13.33
CA VAL A 635 -6.41 19.13 -12.50
C VAL A 635 -5.35 20.01 -13.15
N LYS A 636 -5.26 21.29 -12.75
CA LYS A 636 -4.15 22.17 -13.12
C LYS A 636 -2.98 22.00 -12.16
#